data_AF-C0XNI0-F1
#
_entry.id   AF-C0XNI0-F1
#
_cell.length_a   1.000
_cell.length_b   1.000
_cell.length_c   1.000
_cell.angle_alpha   90.00
_cell.angle_beta   90.00
_cell.angle_gamma   90.00
#
_symmetry.space_group_name_H-M   'P 1'
#
loop_
_entity.id
_entity.type
_entity.pdbx_description
1 polymer ?
#
loop_
_entity_poly.entity_id
_entity_poly.type
_entity_poly.pdbx_seq_one_letter_code
_entity_poly.pdbx_strand_id
1 'polypeptide(L)' 'MNGQLREFFPKGHSFKNLSLVDLQLVQDTLNHRPRRCLSYSCPADVMPQLV' A
#
# COMPACT_ATOMS: atom_id res chain seq x y z
N MET A 1 -12.56 -1.21 -5.44
CA MET A 1 -11.39 -0.35 -5.74
C MET A 1 -10.48 -0.06 -4.54
N ASN A 2 -10.91 -0.12 -3.26
CA ASN A 2 -10.03 0.14 -2.10
C ASN A 2 -9.84 -1.08 -1.16
N GLY A 3 -9.73 -2.30 -1.70
CA GLY A 3 -9.65 -3.52 -0.88
C GLY A 3 -8.37 -3.63 -0.06
N GLN A 4 -7.24 -3.19 -0.61
CA GLN A 4 -5.92 -3.38 -0.02
C GLN A 4 -5.70 -2.52 1.23
N LEU A 5 -6.14 -1.26 1.20
CA LEU A 5 -6.08 -0.39 2.38
C LEU A 5 -6.97 -0.92 3.51
N ARG A 6 -8.02 -1.70 3.20
CA ARG A 6 -8.89 -2.30 4.22
C ARG A 6 -8.25 -3.46 4.96
N GLU A 7 -7.13 -4.00 4.48
CA GLU A 7 -6.31 -4.95 5.24
C GLU A 7 -5.67 -4.28 6.46
N PHE A 8 -5.42 -2.97 6.38
CA PHE A 8 -4.79 -2.16 7.44
C PHE A 8 -5.80 -1.28 8.18
N PHE A 9 -6.80 -0.77 7.47
CA PHE A 9 -7.77 0.20 7.98
C PHE A 9 -9.20 -0.29 7.70
N PRO A 10 -9.79 -1.04 8.66
CA PRO A 10 -11.16 -1.51 8.55
C PRO A 10 -12.14 -0.37 8.27
N LYS A 11 -13.31 -0.72 7.72
CA LYS A 11 -14.33 0.27 7.40
C LYS A 11 -14.72 1.05 8.67
N GLY A 12 -14.72 2.38 8.59
CA GLY A 12 -15.01 3.26 9.73
C GLY A 12 -13.76 3.67 10.52
N HIS A 13 -12.58 3.15 10.20
CA HIS A 13 -11.33 3.63 10.76
C HIS A 13 -11.03 5.06 10.25
N SER A 14 -10.78 5.99 11.17
CA SER A 14 -10.50 7.38 10.85
C SER A 14 -9.02 7.56 10.53
N PHE A 15 -8.71 8.23 9.42
CA PHE A 15 -7.34 8.58 9.04
C PHE A 15 -6.79 9.84 9.72
N LYS A 16 -7.61 10.54 10.54
CA LYS A 16 -7.23 11.83 11.13
C LYS A 16 -5.97 11.78 12.00
N ASN A 17 -5.71 10.64 12.65
CA ASN A 17 -4.62 10.48 13.61
C ASN A 17 -3.52 9.55 13.10
N LEU A 18 -3.52 9.21 11.80
CA LEU A 18 -2.44 8.40 11.25
C LEU A 18 -1.18 9.25 11.13
N SER A 19 -0.07 8.74 11.65
CA SER A 19 1.22 9.39 11.45
C SER A 19 1.71 9.14 10.03
N LEU A 20 2.63 9.99 9.56
CA LEU A 20 3.32 9.76 8.30
C LEU A 20 4.07 8.42 8.29
N VAL A 21 4.57 7.98 9.45
CA VAL A 21 5.27 6.70 9.61
C VAL A 21 4.31 5.52 9.37
N ASP A 22 3.09 5.58 9.93
CA ASP A 22 2.08 4.54 9.71
C ASP A 22 1.67 4.46 8.24
N LEU A 23 1.49 5.61 7.61
CA LEU A 23 1.15 5.69 6.18
C LEU A 23 2.28 5.15 5.30
N GLN A 24 3.54 5.49 5.62
CA GLN A 24 4.70 5.01 4.89
C GLN A 24 4.83 3.50 5.00
N LEU A 25 4.64 2.93 6.20
CA LEU A 25 4.69 1.48 6.40
C LEU A 25 3.64 0.74 5.54
N VAL A 26 2.41 1.27 5.50
CA VAL A 26 1.35 0.70 4.66
C VAL A 26 1.70 0.83 3.17
N GLN A 27 2.19 1.99 2.74
CA GLN A 27 2.62 2.23 1.38
C GLN A 27 3.74 1.26 0.96
N ASP A 28 4.78 1.13 1.78
CA ASP A 28 5.92 0.25 1.52
C ASP A 28 5.46 -1.21 1.43
N THR A 29 4.58 -1.64 2.33
CA THR A 29 4.02 -2.99 2.31
C THR A 29 3.23 -3.26 1.03
N LEU A 30 2.42 -2.30 0.58
CA LEU A 30 1.62 -2.45 -0.63
C LEU A 30 2.46 -2.42 -1.90
N ASN A 31 3.49 -1.56 -1.93
CA ASN A 31 4.37 -1.35 -3.08
C ASN A 31 5.42 -2.45 -3.24
N HIS A 32 5.83 -3.11 -2.15
CA HIS A 32 6.75 -4.26 -2.17
C HIS A 32 6.03 -5.61 -2.11
N ARG A 33 4.70 -5.64 -2.25
CA ARG A 33 3.94 -6.90 -2.31
C ARG A 33 3.95 -7.45 -3.75
N PRO A 34 4.47 -8.68 -3.98
CA PRO A 34 4.40 -9.37 -5.27
C PRO A 34 2.96 -9.50 -5.77
N ARG A 35 2.69 -9.09 -7.01
CA ARG A 35 1.35 -9.21 -7.60
C ARG A 35 1.35 -10.23 -8.72
N ARG A 36 0.44 -11.20 -8.65
CA ARG A 36 0.25 -12.20 -9.71
C ARG A 36 -0.01 -11.56 -11.09
N CYS A 37 -0.70 -10.42 -11.14
CA CYS A 37 -0.94 -9.67 -12.39
C CYS A 37 0.30 -8.97 -12.95
N LEU A 38 1.37 -8.82 -12.16
CA LEU A 38 2.67 -8.29 -12.57
C LEU A 38 3.70 -9.42 -12.72
N SER A 39 3.25 -10.64 -13.02
CA SER A 39 4.10 -11.83 -13.06
C SER A 39 4.90 -12.04 -11.77
N TYR A 40 4.29 -11.73 -10.62
CA TYR A 40 4.90 -11.75 -9.28
C TYR A 40 6.00 -10.70 -9.04
N SER A 41 6.12 -9.68 -9.90
CA SER A 41 6.89 -8.48 -9.59
C SER A 41 6.14 -7.59 -8.59
N CYS A 42 6.86 -6.72 -7.90
CA CYS A 42 6.24 -5.74 -7.00
C CYS A 42 5.89 -4.46 -7.76
N PRO A 43 4.85 -3.71 -7.33
CA PRO A 43 4.56 -2.40 -7.89
C PRO A 43 5.76 -1.45 -7.91
N ALA A 44 6.60 -1.46 -6.87
CA ALA A 44 7.82 -0.66 -6.80
C ALA A 44 8.83 -0.98 -7.93
N ASP A 45 8.90 -2.24 -8.38
CA ASP A 45 9.84 -2.67 -9.42
C ASP A 45 9.42 -2.17 -10.81
N VAL A 46 8.11 -2.07 -11.05
CA VAL A 46 7.54 -1.73 -12.36
C VAL A 46 7.19 -0.24 -12.50
N MET A 47 7.12 0.48 -11.38
CA MET A 47 6.78 1.91 -11.34
C MET A 47 7.89 2.72 -10.65
N PRO A 48 9.02 2.97 -11.34
CA PRO A 48 10.18 3.67 -10.77
C PRO A 48 9.99 5.19 -10.56
N GLN A 49 8.76 5.73 -10.70
CA GLN A 49 8.50 7.18 -10.85
C GLN A 49 7.70 7.81 -9.70
N LEU A 50 7.58 7.16 -8.54
CA LEU A 50 7.02 7.79 -7.34
C LEU A 50 8.15 8.17 -6.37
N VAL A 51 8.84 9.25 -6.73
CA VAL A 51 9.66 10.07 -5.83
C VAL A 51 9.06 11.46 -5.78
#